data_AF-A0A2D9CCJ5-F1
#
_entry.id   AF-A0A2D9CCJ5-F1
#
_cell.length_a   1.000
_cell.length_b   1.000
_cell.length_c   1.000
_cell.angle_alpha   90.00
_cell.angle_beta   90.00
_cell.angle_gamma   90.00
#
_symmetry.space_group_name_H-M   'P 1'
#
loop_
_entity.id
_entity.type
_entity.pdbx_description
1 polymer ?
#
loop_
_entity_poly.entity_id
_entity_poly.type
_entity_poly.pdbx_seq_one_letter_code
_entity_poly.pdbx_strand_id
1 'polypeptide(L)'
;PPLLNEMHQYVKDYYDSIYAYGVETDDVVARYWKNISNDIGRNEVMIVSIDKDYRQFPAKIYDYFYSRKEILDISEDEAMYNFYEQMIVGDQADNVNMFKGRGRVFAKKYFKDCETKYQYTRKLYELFKQEYKGKARQKYAECYHLLKLRTE
;
A
#
# COMPACT_ATOMS: atom_id res chain seq x y z
N PRO A 1 -24.20 -4.61 8.62
CA PRO A 1 -24.94 -3.33 8.81
C PRO A 1 -26.26 -3.35 8.02
N PRO A 2 -27.37 -2.81 8.56
CA PRO A 2 -28.70 -2.92 7.96
C PRO A 2 -28.83 -2.24 6.59
N LEU A 3 -28.11 -1.14 6.37
CA LEU A 3 -28.14 -0.38 5.10
C LEU A 3 -27.15 -0.89 4.04
N LEU A 4 -26.34 -1.91 4.35
CA LEU A 4 -25.22 -2.31 3.48
C LEU A 4 -25.68 -2.72 2.07
N ASN A 5 -26.76 -3.49 1.98
CA ASN A 5 -27.27 -3.99 0.70
C ASN A 5 -27.86 -2.87 -0.15
N GLU A 6 -28.61 -1.96 0.46
CA GLU A 6 -29.20 -0.80 -0.22
C GLU A 6 -28.12 0.16 -0.72
N MET A 7 -27.07 0.39 0.09
CA MET A 7 -25.92 1.20 -0.33
C MET A 7 -25.16 0.56 -1.49
N HIS A 8 -24.92 -0.76 -1.45
CA HIS A 8 -24.29 -1.46 -2.58
C HIS A 8 -25.11 -1.36 -3.86
N GLN A 9 -26.44 -1.48 -3.76
CA GLN A 9 -27.33 -1.39 -4.91
C GLN A 9 -27.32 0.04 -5.49
N TYR A 10 -27.41 1.06 -4.64
CA TYR A 10 -27.32 2.45 -5.05
C TYR A 10 -25.99 2.76 -5.76
N VAL A 11 -24.85 2.29 -5.24
CA VAL A 11 -23.55 2.51 -5.88
C VAL A 11 -23.48 1.83 -7.26
N LYS A 12 -24.06 0.64 -7.40
CA LYS A 12 -24.13 -0.07 -8.70
C LYS A 12 -24.97 0.66 -9.74
N ASP A 13 -26.13 1.15 -9.31
CA ASP A 13 -27.10 1.74 -10.23
C ASP A 13 -26.70 3.14 -10.70
N TYR A 14 -25.91 3.87 -9.90
CA TYR A 14 -25.63 5.29 -10.12
C TYR A 14 -24.15 5.65 -10.38
N TYR A 15 -23.18 4.76 -10.11
CA TYR A 15 -21.75 5.09 -10.17
C TYR A 15 -20.90 4.15 -11.04
N ASP A 16 -21.48 3.49 -12.05
CA ASP A 16 -20.76 2.55 -12.94
C ASP A 16 -19.81 1.61 -12.18
N SER A 17 -20.29 1.11 -11.03
CA SER A 17 -19.42 0.47 -10.07
C SER A 17 -18.82 -0.79 -10.65
N ILE A 18 -17.50 -0.93 -10.50
CA ILE A 18 -16.78 -2.12 -10.94
C ILE A 18 -16.62 -3.06 -9.75
N TYR A 19 -16.96 -4.33 -9.94
CA TYR A 19 -16.79 -5.36 -8.92
C TYR A 19 -16.18 -6.62 -9.53
N ALA A 20 -15.36 -7.31 -8.75
CA ALA A 20 -14.75 -8.58 -9.11
C ALA A 20 -15.05 -9.62 -8.01
N TYR A 21 -15.27 -10.88 -8.41
CA TYR A 21 -15.48 -11.97 -7.47
C TYR A 21 -14.13 -12.57 -7.07
N GLY A 22 -13.86 -12.65 -5.76
CA GLY A 22 -12.66 -13.30 -5.22
C GLY A 22 -11.38 -12.48 -5.31
N VAL A 23 -11.47 -11.17 -5.53
CA VAL A 23 -10.34 -10.22 -5.54
C VAL A 23 -10.60 -9.16 -4.46
N GLU A 24 -9.56 -8.77 -3.73
CA GLU A 24 -9.65 -7.68 -2.76
C GLU A 24 -9.94 -6.35 -3.49
N THR A 25 -10.80 -5.51 -2.93
CA THR A 25 -11.19 -4.24 -3.55
C THR A 25 -9.98 -3.37 -3.89
N ASP A 26 -8.94 -3.41 -3.05
CA ASP A 26 -7.74 -2.61 -3.24
C ASP A 26 -6.89 -3.04 -4.43
N ASP A 27 -6.85 -4.34 -4.73
CA ASP A 27 -6.20 -4.87 -5.94
C ASP A 27 -6.96 -4.42 -7.21
N VAL A 28 -8.30 -4.36 -7.15
CA VAL A 28 -9.12 -3.85 -8.27
C VAL A 28 -8.79 -2.38 -8.52
N VAL A 29 -8.83 -1.54 -7.48
CA VAL A 29 -8.50 -0.11 -7.60
C VAL A 29 -7.07 0.09 -8.11
N ALA A 30 -6.10 -0.66 -7.58
CA ALA A 30 -4.70 -0.61 -8.00
C ALA A 30 -4.54 -0.93 -9.50
N ARG A 31 -5.20 -1.99 -9.99
CA ARG A 31 -5.18 -2.38 -11.41
C ARG A 31 -5.79 -1.31 -12.31
N TYR A 32 -6.96 -0.78 -11.94
CA TYR A 32 -7.62 0.28 -12.72
C TYR A 32 -6.80 1.56 -12.74
N TRP A 33 -6.31 1.99 -11.58
CA TRP A 33 -5.40 3.13 -11.48
C TRP A 33 -4.21 2.95 -12.42
N LYS A 34 -3.57 1.77 -12.42
CA LYS A 34 -2.39 1.52 -13.24
C LYS A 34 -2.73 1.57 -14.73
N ASN A 35 -3.81 0.93 -15.16
CA ASN A 35 -4.22 0.90 -16.57
C ASN A 35 -4.57 2.29 -17.09
N ILE A 36 -5.40 3.05 -16.35
CA ILE A 36 -5.81 4.40 -16.75
C ILE A 36 -4.59 5.33 -16.72
N SER A 37 -3.74 5.24 -15.70
CA SER A 37 -2.52 6.06 -15.61
C SER A 37 -1.54 5.80 -16.75
N ASN A 38 -1.48 4.57 -17.27
CA ASN A 38 -0.66 4.24 -18.43
C ASN A 38 -1.25 4.78 -19.74
N ASP A 39 -2.58 4.94 -19.82
CA ASP A 39 -3.28 5.40 -21.03
C ASP A 39 -3.29 6.94 -21.13
N ILE A 40 -3.77 7.63 -20.09
CA ILE A 40 -3.97 9.08 -20.10
C ILE A 40 -2.94 9.87 -19.27
N GLY A 41 -2.04 9.16 -18.58
CA GLY A 41 -0.99 9.75 -17.76
C GLY A 41 -1.34 9.85 -16.27
N ARG A 42 -0.36 9.56 -15.41
CA ARG A 42 -0.45 9.59 -13.93
C ARG A 42 -1.14 10.85 -13.38
N ASN A 43 -0.85 12.02 -13.95
CA ASN A 43 -1.31 13.30 -13.42
C ASN A 43 -2.82 13.54 -13.63
N GLU A 44 -3.44 12.80 -14.55
CA GLU A 44 -4.87 12.87 -14.87
C GLU A 44 -5.70 11.87 -14.06
N VAL A 45 -5.05 11.04 -13.23
CA VAL A 45 -5.71 9.99 -12.44
C VAL A 45 -5.52 10.27 -10.95
N MET A 46 -6.62 10.15 -10.20
CA MET A 46 -6.61 10.33 -8.75
C MET A 46 -7.32 9.16 -8.07
N ILE A 47 -6.65 8.59 -7.07
CA ILE A 47 -7.26 7.64 -6.14
C ILE A 47 -7.95 8.43 -5.04
N VAL A 48 -9.22 8.14 -4.74
CA VAL A 48 -9.94 8.78 -3.63
C VAL A 48 -10.09 7.75 -2.51
N SER A 49 -9.20 7.82 -1.51
CA SER A 49 -9.17 6.84 -0.42
C SER A 49 -8.51 7.40 0.84
N ILE A 50 -8.97 6.93 1.99
CA ILE A 50 -8.29 7.12 3.29
C ILE A 50 -7.25 6.03 3.57
N ASP A 51 -7.23 4.99 2.75
CA ASP A 51 -6.35 3.85 2.92
C ASP A 51 -4.90 4.25 2.60
N LYS A 52 -4.02 3.97 3.57
CA LYS A 52 -2.60 4.27 3.48
C LYS A 52 -1.89 3.32 2.52
N ASP A 53 -2.46 2.16 2.19
CA ASP A 53 -1.80 1.13 1.41
C ASP A 53 -1.63 1.55 -0.04
N TYR A 54 -2.55 2.37 -0.56
CA TYR A 54 -2.38 3.03 -1.86
C TYR A 54 -1.16 3.95 -1.93
N ARG A 55 -0.60 4.37 -0.79
CA ARG A 55 0.61 5.22 -0.75
C ARG A 55 1.87 4.47 -1.20
N GLN A 56 1.77 3.16 -1.46
CA GLN A 56 2.81 2.37 -2.13
C GLN A 56 2.86 2.58 -3.65
N PHE A 57 1.94 3.38 -4.20
CA PHE A 57 1.89 3.74 -5.61
C PHE A 57 2.32 5.19 -5.83
N PRO A 58 3.05 5.50 -6.92
CA PRO A 58 3.35 6.86 -7.30
C PRO A 58 2.10 7.54 -7.88
N ALA A 59 1.16 7.94 -7.04
CA ALA A 59 -0.18 8.38 -7.42
C ALA A 59 -0.58 9.71 -6.76
N LYS A 60 -1.56 10.39 -7.36
CA LYS A 60 -2.34 11.43 -6.66
C LYS A 60 -3.42 10.73 -5.84
N ILE A 61 -3.48 11.02 -4.54
CA ILE A 61 -4.44 10.43 -3.62
C ILE A 61 -5.18 11.53 -2.87
N TYR A 62 -6.50 11.57 -2.96
CA TYR A 62 -7.32 12.43 -2.12
C TYR A 62 -7.71 11.71 -0.84
N ASP A 63 -7.10 12.12 0.27
CA ASP A 63 -7.40 11.62 1.61
C ASP A 63 -8.59 12.39 2.17
N TYR A 64 -9.78 11.84 1.97
CA TYR A 64 -11.05 12.47 2.36
C TYR A 64 -11.34 12.39 3.87
N PHE A 65 -10.41 11.88 4.69
CA PHE A 65 -10.59 11.83 6.13
C PHE A 65 -10.88 13.23 6.67
N TYR A 66 -11.90 13.35 7.51
CA TYR A 66 -12.57 14.63 7.80
C TYR A 66 -11.64 15.76 8.28
N SER A 67 -10.53 15.42 8.94
CA SER A 67 -9.54 16.37 9.46
C SER A 67 -8.35 16.64 8.51
N ARG A 68 -8.10 15.77 7.53
CA ARG A 68 -6.98 15.90 6.58
C ARG A 68 -7.44 16.58 5.29
N LYS A 69 -8.41 15.97 4.59
CA LYS A 69 -9.00 16.49 3.34
C LYS A 69 -7.94 17.07 2.38
N GLU A 70 -6.88 16.32 2.15
CA GLU A 70 -5.70 16.76 1.41
C GLU A 70 -5.43 15.89 0.18
N ILE A 71 -4.77 16.47 -0.82
CA ILE A 71 -4.26 15.74 -1.98
C ILE A 71 -2.80 15.41 -1.72
N LEU A 72 -2.48 14.12 -1.66
CA LEU A 72 -1.13 13.60 -1.62
C LEU A 72 -0.66 13.39 -3.05
N ASP A 73 0.47 13.99 -3.44
CA ASP A 73 1.10 13.78 -4.74
C ASP A 73 2.38 12.94 -4.51
N ILE A 74 2.23 11.61 -4.56
CA ILE A 74 3.27 10.68 -4.11
C ILE A 74 4.22 10.35 -5.26
N SER A 75 5.49 10.70 -5.11
CA SER A 75 6.55 10.36 -6.07
C SER A 75 6.91 8.87 -6.05
N GLU A 76 7.70 8.41 -7.03
CA GLU A 76 8.21 7.02 -7.04
C GLU A 76 9.07 6.70 -5.83
N ASP A 77 9.91 7.63 -5.39
CA ASP A 77 10.79 7.46 -4.24
C ASP A 77 9.99 7.41 -2.93
N GLU A 78 8.97 8.25 -2.78
CA GLU A 78 8.06 8.22 -1.63
C GLU A 78 7.23 6.94 -1.61
N ALA A 79 6.70 6.52 -2.75
CA ALA A 79 5.95 5.28 -2.88
C ALA A 79 6.79 4.06 -2.50
N MET A 80 8.04 4.04 -2.97
CA MET A 80 9.02 3.02 -2.61
C MET A 80 9.30 3.05 -1.10
N TYR A 81 9.62 4.21 -0.52
CA TYR A 81 9.86 4.35 0.92
C TYR A 81 8.65 3.90 1.74
N ASN A 82 7.43 4.32 1.38
CA ASN A 82 6.19 3.98 2.07
C ASN A 82 6.01 2.46 2.16
N PHE A 83 6.23 1.74 1.07
CA PHE A 83 6.13 0.28 1.06
C PHE A 83 7.15 -0.39 1.99
N TYR A 84 8.42 0.03 1.93
CA TYR A 84 9.47 -0.54 2.79
C TYR A 84 9.31 -0.15 4.26
N GLU A 85 8.82 1.06 4.54
CA GLU A 85 8.42 1.48 5.89
C GLU A 85 7.30 0.57 6.41
N GLN A 86 6.26 0.31 5.61
CA GLN A 86 5.15 -0.57 6.00
C GLN A 86 5.62 -2.00 6.28
N MET A 87 6.58 -2.54 5.53
CA MET A 87 7.19 -3.84 5.83
C MET A 87 7.93 -3.88 7.18
N ILE A 88 8.39 -2.74 7.72
CA ILE A 88 8.99 -2.66 9.06
C ILE A 88 7.93 -2.44 10.13
N VAL A 89 7.04 -1.47 9.92
CA VAL A 89 6.04 -1.03 10.90
C VAL A 89 4.91 -2.06 11.06
N GLY A 90 4.65 -2.81 9.98
CA GLY A 90 3.52 -3.73 9.88
C GLY A 90 2.20 -3.01 9.55
N ASP A 91 1.17 -3.83 9.39
CA ASP A 91 -0.22 -3.41 9.35
C ASP A 91 -1.02 -4.00 10.51
N GLN A 92 -1.46 -3.14 11.43
CA GLN A 92 -2.27 -3.60 12.54
C GLN A 92 -3.70 -3.95 12.12
N ALA A 93 -4.22 -3.33 11.05
CA ALA A 93 -5.56 -3.64 10.56
C ALA A 93 -5.61 -5.09 10.04
N ASP A 94 -4.56 -5.51 9.33
CA ASP A 94 -4.48 -6.84 8.70
C ASP A 94 -3.67 -7.86 9.53
N ASN A 95 -3.42 -7.54 10.80
CA ASN A 95 -2.67 -8.40 11.72
C ASN A 95 -1.27 -8.80 11.19
N VAL A 96 -0.62 -7.89 10.45
CA VAL A 96 0.74 -8.03 9.94
C VAL A 96 1.70 -7.29 10.88
N ASN A 97 2.53 -8.01 11.64
CA ASN A 97 3.58 -7.38 12.43
C ASN A 97 4.82 -8.28 12.51
N MET A 98 5.85 -7.93 11.73
CA MET A 98 7.09 -8.71 11.67
C MET A 98 8.14 -8.24 12.69
N PHE A 99 8.03 -7.02 13.22
CA PHE A 99 9.09 -6.46 14.07
C PHE A 99 8.54 -5.76 15.31
N LYS A 100 8.65 -6.43 16.45
CA LYS A 100 8.23 -5.84 17.73
C LYS A 100 9.08 -4.62 18.08
N GLY A 101 8.41 -3.49 18.34
CA GLY A 101 9.04 -2.25 18.79
C GLY A 101 9.76 -1.45 17.70
N ARG A 102 9.59 -1.78 16.41
CA ARG A 102 10.17 -1.03 15.29
C ARG A 102 9.08 -0.23 14.56
N GLY A 103 9.00 1.06 14.85
CA GLY A 103 8.05 1.98 14.23
C GLY A 103 8.67 2.86 13.13
N ARG A 104 7.91 3.85 12.66
CA ARG A 104 8.32 4.79 11.59
C ARG A 104 9.67 5.47 11.85
N VAL A 105 9.93 5.86 13.10
CA VAL A 105 11.22 6.47 13.48
C VAL A 105 12.40 5.52 13.25
N PHE A 106 12.22 4.23 13.57
CA PHE A 106 13.24 3.22 13.28
C PHE A 106 13.42 3.07 11.77
N ALA A 107 12.32 2.91 11.01
CA ALA A 107 12.37 2.74 9.55
C ALA A 107 13.09 3.91 8.86
N LYS A 108 12.73 5.14 9.21
CA LYS A 108 13.37 6.37 8.69
C LYS A 108 14.88 6.38 8.94
N LYS A 109 15.32 6.02 10.14
CA LYS A 109 16.75 5.92 10.47
C LYS A 109 17.42 4.77 9.72
N TYR A 110 16.75 3.64 9.62
CA TYR A 110 17.28 2.42 9.01
C TYR A 110 17.51 2.59 7.50
N PHE A 111 16.61 3.29 6.82
CA PHE A 111 16.67 3.52 5.37
C PHE A 111 17.27 4.87 4.95
N LYS A 112 17.84 5.66 5.87
CA LYS A 112 18.36 7.02 5.60
C LYS A 112 19.23 7.13 4.33
N ASP A 113 20.09 6.15 4.09
CA ASP A 113 21.05 6.15 2.97
C ASP A 113 20.63 5.19 1.84
N CYS A 114 19.33 4.90 1.71
CA CYS A 114 18.78 4.08 0.65
C CYS A 114 18.08 4.93 -0.40
N GLU A 115 18.54 4.81 -1.63
CA GLU A 115 18.02 5.54 -2.80
C GLU A 115 17.39 4.58 -3.82
N THR A 116 17.88 3.33 -3.87
CA THR A 116 17.46 2.34 -4.86
C THR A 116 16.68 1.20 -4.24
N LYS A 117 15.74 0.63 -5.01
CA LYS A 117 14.98 -0.57 -4.63
C LYS A 117 15.88 -1.70 -4.11
N TYR A 118 17.04 -1.89 -4.74
CA TYR A 118 18.02 -2.89 -4.33
C TYR A 118 18.58 -2.62 -2.92
N GLN A 119 18.96 -1.38 -2.61
CA GLN A 119 19.45 -1.01 -1.28
C GLN A 119 18.38 -1.22 -0.21
N TYR A 120 17.14 -0.80 -0.47
CA TYR A 120 16.01 -1.04 0.43
C TYR A 120 15.76 -2.53 0.66
N THR A 121 15.67 -3.33 -0.42
CA THR A 121 15.49 -4.78 -0.36
C THR A 121 16.59 -5.44 0.46
N ARG A 122 17.86 -5.10 0.18
CA ARG A 122 19.02 -5.67 0.87
C ARG A 122 19.00 -5.35 2.37
N LYS A 123 18.82 -4.08 2.74
CA LYS A 123 18.73 -3.67 4.15
C LYS A 123 17.56 -4.35 4.84
N LEU A 124 16.36 -4.33 4.24
CA LEU A 124 15.21 -4.98 4.85
C LEU A 124 15.46 -6.48 5.04
N TYR A 125 16.00 -7.17 4.04
CA TYR A 125 16.31 -8.59 4.16
C TYR A 125 17.38 -8.89 5.23
N GLU A 126 18.36 -8.01 5.42
CA GLU A 126 19.30 -8.08 6.55
C GLU A 126 18.59 -8.00 7.90
N LEU A 127 17.61 -7.11 8.03
CA LEU A 127 16.77 -7.00 9.21
C LEU A 127 15.98 -8.29 9.48
N PHE A 128 15.40 -8.89 8.44
CA PHE A 128 14.72 -10.20 8.55
C PHE A 128 15.70 -11.32 8.95
N LYS A 129 16.93 -11.32 8.43
CA LYS A 129 17.98 -12.28 8.83
C LYS A 129 18.36 -12.16 10.29
N GLN A 130 18.44 -10.94 10.82
CA GLN A 130 18.72 -10.70 12.24
C GLN A 130 17.59 -11.22 13.14
N GLU A 131 16.34 -10.95 12.77
CA GLU A 131 15.17 -11.30 13.59
C GLU A 131 14.82 -12.80 13.51
N TYR A 132 14.79 -13.35 12.29
CA TYR A 132 14.22 -14.68 12.02
C TYR A 132 15.26 -15.73 11.64
N LYS A 133 16.54 -15.36 11.52
CA LYS A 133 17.66 -16.27 11.23
C LYS A 133 17.36 -17.14 10.00
N GLY A 134 17.32 -18.47 10.17
CA GLY A 134 17.06 -19.42 9.08
C GLY A 134 15.67 -19.28 8.44
N LYS A 135 14.71 -18.64 9.09
CA LYS A 135 13.35 -18.41 8.56
C LYS A 135 13.18 -17.06 7.84
N ALA A 136 14.25 -16.26 7.72
CA ALA A 136 14.19 -14.92 7.17
C ALA A 136 13.57 -14.84 5.77
N ARG A 137 13.94 -15.75 4.87
CA ARG A 137 13.39 -15.80 3.51
C ARG A 137 11.88 -16.04 3.50
N GLN A 138 11.42 -16.99 4.30
CA GLN A 138 10.00 -17.31 4.41
C GLN A 138 9.21 -16.12 4.96
N LYS A 139 9.69 -15.52 6.05
CA LYS A 139 9.03 -14.39 6.70
C LYS A 139 9.02 -13.12 5.84
N TYR A 140 10.10 -12.87 5.10
CA TYR A 140 10.15 -11.77 4.14
C TYR A 140 9.10 -11.96 3.03
N ALA A 141 9.02 -13.16 2.43
CA ALA A 141 8.06 -13.43 1.37
C ALA A 141 6.60 -13.35 1.87
N GLU A 142 6.32 -13.91 3.04
CA GLU A 142 5.02 -13.81 3.71
C GLU A 142 4.62 -12.34 3.92
N CYS A 143 5.51 -11.53 4.51
CA CYS A 143 5.26 -10.11 4.72
C CYS A 143 5.03 -9.35 3.42
N TYR A 144 5.83 -9.63 2.39
CA TYR A 144 5.69 -9.02 1.08
C TYR A 144 4.32 -9.34 0.47
N HIS A 145 3.90 -10.61 0.49
CA HIS A 145 2.63 -11.03 -0.09
C HIS A 145 1.41 -10.49 0.63
N LEU A 146 1.52 -10.23 1.94
CA LEU A 146 0.44 -9.66 2.74
C LEU A 146 0.28 -8.15 2.55
N LEU A 147 1.35 -7.43 2.22
CA LEU A 147 1.33 -5.95 2.17
C LEU A 147 1.39 -5.38 0.74
N LYS A 148 1.88 -6.16 -0.22
CA LYS A 148 2.05 -5.69 -1.59
C LYS A 148 0.72 -5.81 -2.34
N LEU A 149 0.10 -4.67 -2.61
CA LEU A 149 -1.05 -4.59 -3.51
C LEU A 149 -0.64 -4.97 -4.93
N ARG A 150 -1.49 -5.74 -5.59
CA ARG A 150 -1.28 -6.28 -6.93
C ARG A 150 -1.87 -5.34 -7.96
N THR A 151 -1.15 -5.16 -9.06
CA THR A 151 -1.57 -4.31 -10.18
C THR A 151 -1.81 -5.12 -11.47
N GLU A 152 -1.71 -6.44 -11.39
CA GLU A 152 -1.88 -7.40 -12.51
C GLU A 152 -3.17 -8.20 -12.33
#